data_AF-A0A2D8M4W5-F1
#
_entry.id   AF-A0A2D8M4W5-F1
#
_cell.length_a   1.000
_cell.length_b   1.000
_cell.length_c   1.000
_cell.angle_alpha   90.00
_cell.angle_beta   90.00
_cell.angle_gamma   90.00
#
_symmetry.space_group_name_H-M   'P 1'
#
loop_
_entity.id
_entity.type
_entity.pdbx_description
1 polymer ?
#
loop_
_entity_poly.entity_id
_entity_poly.type
_entity_poly.pdbx_seq_one_letter_code
_entity_poly.pdbx_strand_id
1 'polypeptide(L)'
;MKRIDTPLGILCLDTFFLPDQLKAELRGLDLLCSVVNSTPVWSFELSSKKPFIVSNDNGPEILIDVFECIRKKLCEDDPHLKVYMSQRPVCVLNDQDIIDNTPSTDSIVSLVLLGIAGWPSDLTPKTLAKKAKYAGKGELVDISKLLESDHNQIETAMHLYRENFNHEALSVLAQLARRLYVCRFWSFEKIDEVLRPIMNEFDEQHIRNYLQKPDEETDKLFLGK
;
A
#
# COMPACT_ATOMS: atom_id res chain seq x y z
N MET A 1 -28.76 5.71 -4.83
CA MET A 1 -27.45 5.61 -5.50
C MET A 1 -26.65 6.89 -5.29
N LYS A 2 -25.63 6.86 -4.42
CA LYS A 2 -24.66 7.93 -4.21
C LYS A 2 -23.43 7.62 -5.06
N ARG A 3 -22.89 8.62 -5.74
CA ARG A 3 -21.66 8.53 -6.56
C ARG A 3 -20.54 9.25 -5.84
N ILE A 4 -19.38 8.60 -5.76
CA ILE A 4 -18.21 9.10 -5.05
C ILE A 4 -17.02 8.99 -5.99
N ASP A 5 -16.37 10.11 -6.26
CA ASP A 5 -15.15 10.14 -7.06
C ASP A 5 -13.97 9.66 -6.21
N THR A 6 -13.18 8.75 -6.77
CA THR A 6 -12.01 8.14 -6.11
C THR A 6 -10.83 8.09 -7.08
N PRO A 7 -9.59 7.86 -6.59
CA PRO A 7 -8.43 7.68 -7.47
C PRO A 7 -8.55 6.53 -8.48
N LEU A 8 -9.42 5.54 -8.21
CA LEU A 8 -9.64 4.38 -9.09
C LEU A 8 -10.88 4.51 -9.98
N GLY A 9 -11.60 5.64 -9.91
CA GLY A 9 -12.84 5.88 -10.65
C GLY A 9 -14.03 6.16 -9.74
N ILE A 10 -15.24 5.92 -10.25
CA ILE A 10 -16.49 6.30 -9.55
C ILE A 10 -17.04 5.12 -8.76
N LEU A 11 -17.04 5.22 -7.43
CA LEU A 11 -17.70 4.27 -6.54
C LEU A 11 -19.20 4.61 -6.45
N CYS A 12 -20.05 3.64 -6.78
CA CYS A 12 -21.51 3.75 -6.69
C CYS A 12 -22.02 2.95 -5.48
N LEU A 13 -22.77 3.61 -4.59
CA LEU A 13 -23.35 3.00 -3.40
C LEU A 13 -24.87 3.15 -3.41
N ASP A 14 -25.59 2.04 -3.24
CA ASP A 14 -27.01 1.97 -3.54
C ASP A 14 -27.90 2.06 -2.29
N THR A 15 -27.34 1.77 -1.11
CA THR A 15 -28.05 1.67 0.17
C THR A 15 -27.47 2.62 1.23
N PHE A 16 -28.04 2.58 2.44
CA PHE A 16 -27.54 3.32 3.60
C PHE A 16 -26.21 2.73 4.09
N PHE A 17 -25.27 3.59 4.44
CA PHE A 17 -23.98 3.25 5.05
C PHE A 17 -23.58 4.37 6.02
N LEU A 18 -22.72 4.06 6.99
CA LEU A 18 -22.25 5.04 7.96
C LEU A 18 -21.17 5.94 7.34
N PRO A 19 -21.24 7.28 7.49
CA PRO A 19 -20.25 8.20 6.94
C PRO A 19 -18.81 7.92 7.39
N ASP A 20 -18.63 7.50 8.65
CA ASP A 20 -17.30 7.21 9.20
C ASP A 20 -16.67 5.96 8.58
N GLN A 21 -17.46 4.94 8.29
CA GLN A 21 -17.00 3.74 7.57
C GLN A 21 -16.58 4.09 6.15
N LEU A 22 -17.37 4.91 5.44
CA LEU A 22 -16.98 5.38 4.11
C LEU A 22 -15.66 6.16 4.16
N LYS A 23 -15.49 7.05 5.15
CA LYS A 23 -14.26 7.82 5.30
C LYS A 23 -13.05 6.90 5.54
N ALA A 24 -13.22 5.83 6.32
CA ALA A 24 -12.18 4.84 6.55
C ALA A 24 -11.81 4.08 5.26
N GLU A 25 -12.80 3.64 4.48
CA GLU A 25 -12.58 2.99 3.17
C GLU A 25 -11.84 3.92 2.20
N LEU A 26 -12.22 5.19 2.11
CA LEU A 26 -11.56 6.15 1.22
C LEU A 26 -10.09 6.40 1.62
N ARG A 27 -9.81 6.52 2.92
CA ARG A 27 -8.43 6.64 3.42
C ARG A 27 -7.61 5.39 3.11
N GLY A 28 -8.19 4.20 3.31
CA GLY A 28 -7.51 2.94 2.99
C GLY A 28 -7.32 2.76 1.49
N LEU A 29 -8.22 3.31 0.65
CA LEU A 29 -8.08 3.33 -0.81
C LEU A 29 -6.87 4.17 -1.26
N ASP A 30 -6.64 5.33 -0.63
CA ASP A 30 -5.46 6.15 -0.91
C ASP A 30 -4.17 5.39 -0.58
N LEU A 31 -4.13 4.72 0.58
CA LEU A 31 -3.02 3.85 0.95
C LEU A 31 -2.82 2.71 -0.05
N LEU A 32 -3.90 2.04 -0.44
CA LEU A 32 -3.88 0.95 -1.43
C LEU A 32 -3.29 1.41 -2.76
N CYS A 33 -3.69 2.59 -3.24
CA CYS A 33 -3.14 3.20 -4.45
C CYS A 33 -1.63 3.45 -4.31
N SER A 34 -1.20 4.01 -3.18
CA SER A 34 0.22 4.23 -2.91
C SER A 34 1.02 2.93 -2.92
N VAL A 35 0.52 1.86 -2.28
CA VAL A 35 1.22 0.57 -2.20
C VAL A 35 1.31 -0.10 -3.57
N VAL A 36 0.20 -0.21 -4.31
CA VAL A 36 0.17 -0.86 -5.63
C VAL A 36 1.07 -0.10 -6.62
N ASN A 37 1.02 1.23 -6.65
CA ASN A 37 1.88 2.03 -7.54
C ASN A 37 3.37 1.99 -7.16
N SER A 38 3.71 1.48 -5.97
CA SER A 38 5.09 1.38 -5.51
C SER A 38 5.72 0.00 -5.79
N THR A 39 5.01 -0.94 -6.40
CA THR A 39 5.48 -2.31 -6.61
C THR A 39 5.24 -2.80 -8.05
N PRO A 40 6.17 -3.57 -8.66
CA PRO A 40 5.92 -4.22 -9.93
C PRO A 40 5.02 -5.47 -9.80
N VAL A 41 4.80 -5.98 -8.58
CA VAL A 41 4.05 -7.21 -8.31
C VAL A 41 2.56 -7.07 -8.61
N TRP A 42 2.04 -5.84 -8.58
CA TRP A 42 0.62 -5.57 -8.75
C TRP A 42 0.42 -4.41 -9.74
N SER A 43 -0.72 -4.40 -10.42
CA SER A 43 -1.13 -3.28 -11.27
C SER A 43 -2.63 -3.02 -11.14
N PHE A 44 -3.02 -1.80 -11.49
CA PHE A 44 -4.42 -1.46 -11.66
C PHE A 44 -4.87 -1.73 -13.10
N GLU A 45 -5.96 -2.47 -13.24
CA GLU A 45 -6.70 -2.62 -14.49
C GLU A 45 -7.95 -1.73 -14.43
N LEU A 46 -7.87 -0.58 -15.11
CA LEU A 46 -8.87 0.49 -15.09
C LEU A 46 -9.63 0.61 -16.42
N SER A 47 -9.33 -0.21 -17.43
CA SER A 47 -10.04 -0.19 -18.72
C SER A 47 -11.48 -0.69 -18.61
N SER A 48 -11.77 -1.43 -17.54
CA SER A 48 -13.08 -1.93 -17.17
C SER A 48 -13.87 -0.89 -16.36
N LYS A 49 -15.21 -0.93 -16.41
CA LYS A 49 -16.08 -0.11 -15.54
C LYS A 49 -15.88 -0.36 -14.04
N LYS A 50 -15.15 -1.42 -13.70
CA LYS A 50 -14.77 -1.81 -12.34
C LYS A 50 -13.25 -1.82 -12.23
N PRO A 51 -12.66 -1.13 -11.23
CA PRO A 51 -11.23 -1.18 -11.03
C PRO A 51 -10.86 -2.54 -10.44
N PHE A 52 -9.97 -3.25 -11.14
CA PHE A 52 -9.35 -4.46 -10.62
C PHE A 52 -7.91 -4.19 -10.20
N ILE A 53 -7.48 -4.85 -9.14
CA ILE A 53 -6.05 -5.03 -8.85
C ILE A 53 -5.64 -6.40 -9.37
N VAL A 54 -4.58 -6.44 -10.17
CA VAL A 54 -4.10 -7.64 -10.86
C VAL A 54 -2.69 -7.98 -10.40
N SER A 55 -2.43 -9.25 -10.09
CA SER A 55 -1.09 -9.72 -9.74
C SER A 55 -0.25 -9.97 -11.00
N ASN A 56 0.94 -9.38 -11.09
CA ASN A 56 1.89 -9.50 -12.20
C ASN A 56 3.09 -10.41 -11.88
N ASP A 57 2.96 -11.24 -10.85
CA ASP A 57 3.97 -12.18 -10.41
C ASP A 57 3.70 -13.61 -10.91
N ASN A 58 4.56 -14.54 -10.53
CA ASN A 58 4.48 -15.91 -11.00
C ASN A 58 3.29 -16.69 -10.43
N GLY A 59 2.86 -17.69 -11.18
CA GLY A 59 1.74 -18.56 -10.82
C GLY A 59 0.37 -18.03 -11.29
N PRO A 60 -0.73 -18.57 -10.74
CA PRO A 60 -2.08 -18.15 -11.08
C PRO A 60 -2.29 -16.64 -10.88
N GLU A 61 -2.84 -15.94 -11.87
CA GLU A 61 -3.23 -14.53 -11.73
C GLU A 61 -4.28 -14.35 -10.63
N ILE A 62 -4.09 -13.34 -9.77
CA ILE A 62 -5.05 -12.89 -8.78
C ILE A 62 -5.69 -11.59 -9.25
N LEU A 63 -7.02 -11.52 -9.21
CA LEU A 63 -7.80 -10.32 -9.49
C LEU A 63 -8.61 -9.95 -8.26
N ILE A 64 -8.63 -8.68 -7.87
CA ILE A 64 -9.42 -8.17 -6.74
C ILE A 64 -10.38 -7.10 -7.25
N ASP A 65 -11.70 -7.31 -7.10
CA ASP A 65 -12.72 -6.31 -7.43
C ASP A 65 -12.86 -5.32 -6.25
N VAL A 66 -12.10 -4.22 -6.32
CA VAL A 66 -11.96 -3.27 -5.19
C VAL A 66 -13.30 -2.65 -4.81
N PHE A 67 -14.04 -2.15 -5.80
CA PHE A 67 -15.31 -1.48 -5.55
C PHE A 67 -16.38 -2.44 -5.05
N GLU A 68 -16.41 -3.68 -5.54
CA GLU A 68 -17.37 -4.66 -5.03
C GLU A 68 -17.04 -5.07 -3.59
N CYS A 69 -15.77 -5.16 -3.19
CA CYS A 69 -15.39 -5.38 -1.79
C CYS A 69 -15.91 -4.25 -0.88
N ILE A 70 -15.63 -2.99 -1.24
CA ILE A 70 -16.06 -1.81 -0.49
C ILE A 70 -17.59 -1.74 -0.42
N ARG A 71 -18.26 -1.91 -1.56
CA ARG A 71 -19.72 -1.85 -1.65
C ARG A 71 -20.34 -2.91 -0.75
N LYS A 72 -19.87 -4.15 -0.81
CA LYS A 72 -20.38 -5.25 0.01
C LYS A 72 -20.13 -5.04 1.49
N LYS A 73 -18.95 -4.55 1.88
CA LYS A 73 -18.69 -4.24 3.28
C LYS A 73 -19.59 -3.13 3.81
N LEU A 74 -19.72 -2.02 3.08
CA LEU A 74 -20.53 -0.88 3.53
C LEU A 74 -22.05 -1.12 3.47
N CYS A 75 -22.52 -1.86 2.45
CA CYS A 75 -23.95 -1.98 2.15
C CYS A 75 -24.57 -3.28 2.68
N GLU A 76 -23.77 -4.34 2.82
CA GLU A 76 -24.24 -5.70 3.17
C GLU A 76 -23.55 -6.24 4.43
N ASP A 77 -22.58 -5.50 4.99
CA ASP A 77 -21.68 -5.96 6.07
C ASP A 77 -21.00 -7.31 5.77
N ASP A 78 -20.78 -7.60 4.50
CA ASP A 78 -20.13 -8.83 4.05
C ASP A 78 -18.61 -8.69 4.20
N PRO A 79 -17.95 -9.49 5.07
CA PRO A 79 -16.52 -9.37 5.34
C PRO A 79 -15.66 -10.05 4.26
N HIS A 80 -16.25 -10.70 3.25
CA HIS A 80 -15.49 -11.43 2.25
C HIS A 80 -14.96 -10.53 1.13
N LEU A 81 -13.67 -10.69 0.82
CA LEU A 81 -13.09 -10.06 -0.34
C LEU A 81 -13.52 -10.77 -1.63
N LYS A 82 -13.87 -9.99 -2.65
CA LYS A 82 -14.13 -10.46 -4.01
C LYS A 82 -12.82 -10.62 -4.78
N VAL A 83 -12.26 -11.81 -4.62
CA VAL A 83 -11.01 -12.23 -5.26
C VAL A 83 -11.31 -13.28 -6.34
N TYR A 84 -10.52 -13.28 -7.41
CA TYR A 84 -10.50 -14.33 -8.41
C TYR A 84 -9.07 -14.86 -8.56
N MET A 85 -8.93 -16.16 -8.76
CA MET A 85 -7.66 -16.81 -9.11
C MET A 85 -7.82 -17.49 -10.46
N SER A 86 -7.10 -17.01 -11.48
CA SER A 86 -7.26 -17.42 -12.88
C SER A 86 -8.74 -17.39 -13.31
N GLN A 87 -9.38 -16.23 -13.08
CA GLN A 87 -10.79 -15.95 -13.39
C GLN A 87 -11.84 -16.77 -12.62
N ARG A 88 -11.43 -17.65 -11.69
CA ARG A 88 -12.35 -18.37 -10.82
C ARG A 88 -12.53 -17.62 -9.50
N PRO A 89 -13.75 -17.40 -9.02
CA PRO A 89 -13.97 -16.72 -7.75
C PRO A 89 -13.36 -17.53 -6.61
N VAL A 90 -12.65 -16.83 -5.73
CA VAL A 90 -12.04 -17.38 -4.52
C VAL A 90 -12.48 -16.53 -3.35
N CYS A 91 -12.92 -17.20 -2.29
CA CYS A 91 -13.32 -16.53 -1.06
C CYS A 91 -12.09 -16.31 -0.18
N VAL A 92 -11.84 -15.06 0.22
CA VAL A 92 -10.88 -14.72 1.27
C VAL A 92 -11.71 -14.09 2.40
N LEU A 93 -11.83 -14.83 3.49
CA LEU A 93 -12.53 -14.38 4.68
C LEU A 93 -11.57 -13.60 5.56
N ASN A 94 -11.99 -12.40 5.90
CA ASN A 94 -11.45 -11.61 6.98
C ASN A 94 -11.88 -12.23 8.32
N ASP A 95 -10.93 -12.61 9.16
CA ASP A 95 -11.15 -13.41 10.38
C ASP A 95 -12.25 -12.84 11.31
N GLN A 96 -12.89 -13.70 12.10
CA GLN A 96 -14.03 -13.32 12.95
C GLN A 96 -13.65 -12.46 14.16
N ASP A 97 -12.37 -12.44 14.54
CA ASP A 97 -11.83 -11.64 15.65
C ASP A 97 -11.47 -10.19 15.24
N ILE A 98 -11.92 -9.76 14.06
CA ILE A 98 -11.68 -8.41 13.56
C ILE A 98 -12.37 -7.37 14.44
N ILE A 99 -11.60 -6.36 14.82
CA ILE A 99 -12.12 -5.14 15.45
C ILE A 99 -13.27 -4.61 14.60
N ASP A 100 -14.44 -4.46 15.22
CA ASP A 100 -15.63 -3.89 14.60
C ASP A 100 -15.24 -2.60 13.84
N ASN A 101 -15.63 -2.53 12.56
CA ASN A 101 -15.37 -1.43 11.61
C ASN A 101 -14.01 -1.38 10.88
N THR A 102 -13.23 -2.47 10.85
CA THR A 102 -12.08 -2.52 9.91
C THR A 102 -12.57 -2.37 8.45
N PRO A 103 -12.04 -1.40 7.67
CA PRO A 103 -12.46 -1.21 6.29
C PRO A 103 -11.94 -2.34 5.40
N SER A 104 -12.71 -2.69 4.37
CA SER A 104 -12.34 -3.73 3.39
C SER A 104 -11.01 -3.44 2.70
N THR A 105 -10.69 -2.15 2.48
CA THR A 105 -9.42 -1.73 1.90
C THR A 105 -8.20 -2.17 2.70
N ASP A 106 -8.26 -2.22 4.03
CA ASP A 106 -7.10 -2.64 4.85
C ASP A 106 -6.79 -4.13 4.63
N SER A 107 -7.83 -4.94 4.44
CA SER A 107 -7.69 -6.35 4.09
C SER A 107 -7.18 -6.55 2.68
N ILE A 108 -7.61 -5.70 1.72
CA ILE A 108 -7.06 -5.69 0.37
C ILE A 108 -5.58 -5.31 0.40
N VAL A 109 -5.18 -4.28 1.17
CA VAL A 109 -3.78 -3.90 1.38
C VAL A 109 -2.99 -5.08 1.95
N SER A 110 -3.53 -5.78 2.94
CA SER A 110 -2.88 -6.96 3.52
C SER A 110 -2.65 -8.07 2.47
N LEU A 111 -3.63 -8.32 1.59
CA LEU A 111 -3.50 -9.29 0.50
C LEU A 111 -2.47 -8.84 -0.56
N VAL A 112 -2.42 -7.55 -0.86
CA VAL A 112 -1.40 -6.96 -1.75
C VAL A 112 -0.01 -7.13 -1.14
N LEU A 113 0.17 -6.84 0.15
CA LEU A 113 1.42 -7.04 0.87
C LEU A 113 1.84 -8.53 0.90
N LEU A 114 0.89 -9.47 1.02
CA LEU A 114 1.18 -10.91 0.88
C LEU A 114 1.78 -11.25 -0.48
N GLY A 115 1.27 -10.64 -1.55
CA GLY A 115 1.85 -10.80 -2.88
C GLY A 115 3.24 -10.21 -2.99
N ILE A 116 3.46 -9.02 -2.43
CA ILE A 116 4.79 -8.37 -2.38
C ILE A 116 5.80 -9.23 -1.59
N ALA A 117 5.36 -9.88 -0.52
CA ALA A 117 6.15 -10.82 0.26
C ALA A 117 6.39 -12.17 -0.44
N GLY A 118 5.90 -12.36 -1.67
CA GLY A 118 6.11 -13.58 -2.45
C GLY A 118 5.22 -14.76 -2.06
N TRP A 119 4.06 -14.49 -1.45
CA TRP A 119 3.07 -15.51 -1.06
C TRP A 119 3.63 -16.62 -0.16
N PRO A 120 4.17 -16.27 1.03
CA PRO A 120 4.65 -17.26 1.99
C PRO A 120 3.56 -18.28 2.32
N SER A 121 3.88 -19.58 2.21
CA SER A 121 2.90 -20.68 2.31
C SER A 121 2.11 -20.66 3.61
N ASP A 122 2.78 -20.28 4.70
CA ASP A 122 2.25 -20.38 6.06
C ASP A 122 1.34 -19.20 6.42
N LEU A 123 1.44 -18.08 5.68
CA LEU A 123 0.62 -16.88 5.87
C LEU A 123 -0.43 -16.70 4.75
N THR A 124 -0.29 -17.41 3.63
CA THR A 124 -1.23 -17.31 2.51
C THR A 124 -2.53 -18.07 2.85
N PRO A 125 -3.71 -17.44 2.68
CA PRO A 125 -4.98 -18.14 2.87
C PRO A 125 -5.05 -19.45 2.11
N LYS A 126 -5.60 -20.51 2.73
CA LYS A 126 -5.68 -21.86 2.12
C LYS A 126 -6.38 -21.85 0.76
N THR A 127 -7.33 -20.94 0.57
CA THR A 127 -8.06 -20.76 -0.70
C THR A 127 -7.16 -20.25 -1.84
N LEU A 128 -6.02 -19.64 -1.51
CA LEU A 128 -4.97 -19.19 -2.42
C LEU A 128 -3.70 -20.06 -2.38
N ALA A 129 -3.72 -21.25 -1.76
CA ALA A 129 -2.54 -22.10 -1.61
C ALA A 129 -1.86 -22.46 -2.95
N LYS A 130 -2.62 -22.52 -4.06
CA LYS A 130 -2.03 -22.70 -5.40
C LYS A 130 -1.13 -21.52 -5.77
N LYS A 131 -1.53 -20.28 -5.48
CA LYS A 131 -0.70 -19.10 -5.73
C LYS A 131 0.65 -19.22 -5.03
N ALA A 132 0.66 -19.45 -3.72
CA ALA A 132 1.87 -19.65 -2.92
C ALA A 132 2.80 -20.73 -3.50
N LYS A 133 2.24 -21.87 -3.93
CA LYS A 133 3.03 -22.98 -4.50
C LYS A 133 3.77 -22.62 -5.79
N TYR A 134 3.20 -21.76 -6.63
CA TYR A 134 3.76 -21.42 -7.94
C TYR A 134 4.52 -20.09 -7.93
N ALA A 135 4.14 -19.13 -7.09
CA ALA A 135 4.82 -17.84 -6.95
C ALA A 135 6.26 -18.00 -6.44
N GLY A 136 6.51 -18.96 -5.53
CA GLY A 136 7.84 -19.30 -5.02
C GLY A 136 8.81 -19.92 -6.05
N LYS A 137 8.45 -19.94 -7.35
CA LYS A 137 9.33 -20.39 -8.45
C LYS A 137 9.86 -19.24 -9.32
N GLY A 138 9.47 -17.99 -9.03
CA GLY A 138 10.05 -16.80 -9.64
C GLY A 138 11.27 -16.30 -8.89
N GLU A 139 12.16 -15.56 -9.56
CA GLU A 139 13.11 -14.70 -8.85
C GLU A 139 12.30 -13.73 -7.99
N LEU A 140 12.45 -13.84 -6.67
CA LEU A 140 11.93 -12.85 -5.74
C LEU A 140 12.52 -11.50 -6.14
N VAL A 141 11.68 -10.48 -6.32
CA VAL A 141 12.18 -9.10 -6.37
C VAL A 141 13.01 -8.92 -5.12
N ASP A 142 14.28 -8.58 -5.29
CA ASP A 142 15.20 -8.39 -4.18
C ASP A 142 14.77 -7.15 -3.40
N ILE A 143 13.80 -7.34 -2.49
CA ILE A 143 13.27 -6.30 -1.61
C ILE A 143 14.37 -5.74 -0.72
N SER A 144 15.56 -6.35 -0.69
CA SER A 144 16.72 -5.82 0.03
C SER A 144 17.38 -4.63 -0.67
N LYS A 145 17.01 -4.29 -1.91
CA LYS A 145 17.56 -3.15 -2.65
C LYS A 145 16.52 -2.07 -2.88
N LEU A 146 17.00 -0.84 -3.07
CA LEU A 146 16.17 0.25 -3.57
C LEU A 146 15.64 -0.10 -4.97
N LEU A 147 14.39 0.24 -5.21
CA LEU A 147 13.75 0.14 -6.51
C LEU A 147 13.87 1.49 -7.23
N GLU A 148 13.66 1.50 -8.54
CA GLU A 148 13.65 2.73 -9.36
C GLU A 148 12.66 3.77 -8.80
N SER A 149 11.49 3.34 -8.31
CA SER A 149 10.51 4.21 -7.67
C SER A 149 11.01 4.87 -6.38
N ASP A 150 11.88 4.19 -5.63
CA ASP A 150 12.54 4.79 -4.45
C ASP A 150 13.56 5.84 -4.89
N HIS A 151 14.35 5.54 -5.93
CA HIS A 151 15.29 6.50 -6.51
C HIS A 151 14.59 7.75 -7.01
N ASN A 152 13.47 7.61 -7.72
CA ASN A 152 12.66 8.74 -8.18
C ASN A 152 12.12 9.60 -7.02
N GLN A 153 11.75 8.97 -5.89
CA GLN A 153 11.33 9.72 -4.70
C GLN A 153 12.48 10.46 -4.04
N ILE A 154 13.66 9.85 -3.97
CA ILE A 154 14.88 10.52 -3.48
C ILE A 154 15.19 11.73 -4.37
N GLU A 155 15.18 11.57 -5.70
CA GLU A 155 15.40 12.66 -6.64
C GLU A 155 14.37 13.77 -6.49
N THR A 156 13.10 13.42 -6.27
CA THR A 156 12.03 14.39 -5.99
C THR A 156 12.32 15.20 -4.72
N ALA A 157 12.72 14.54 -3.63
CA ALA A 157 13.10 15.22 -2.40
C ALA A 157 14.29 16.17 -2.62
N MET A 158 15.32 15.71 -3.34
CA MET A 158 16.49 16.52 -3.66
C MET A 158 16.14 17.73 -4.54
N HIS A 159 15.22 17.58 -5.49
CA HIS A 159 14.75 18.68 -6.30
C HIS A 159 14.00 19.72 -5.46
N LEU A 160 13.06 19.29 -4.62
CA LEU A 160 12.33 20.17 -3.70
C LEU A 160 13.27 20.95 -2.79
N TYR A 161 14.31 20.28 -2.27
CA TYR A 161 15.31 20.92 -1.43
C TYR A 161 16.08 22.04 -2.17
N ARG A 162 16.50 21.79 -3.42
CA ARG A 162 17.16 22.81 -4.26
C ARG A 162 16.28 24.02 -4.55
N GLU A 163 14.97 23.82 -4.62
CA GLU A 163 13.97 24.87 -4.82
C GLU A 163 13.57 25.56 -3.48
N ASN A 164 14.25 25.27 -2.37
CA ASN A 164 13.98 25.76 -1.01
C ASN A 164 12.65 25.30 -0.37
N PHE A 165 12.02 24.25 -0.90
CA PHE A 165 10.88 23.58 -0.27
C PHE A 165 11.37 22.54 0.75
N ASN A 166 12.04 23.02 1.80
CA ASN A 166 12.81 22.19 2.72
C ASN A 166 11.94 21.24 3.54
N HIS A 167 10.76 21.69 3.97
CA HIS A 167 9.84 20.88 4.78
C HIS A 167 9.26 19.73 3.95
N GLU A 168 8.82 20.04 2.73
CA GLU A 168 8.26 19.08 1.79
C GLU A 168 9.31 18.05 1.35
N ALA A 169 10.54 18.48 1.11
CA ALA A 169 11.65 17.58 0.79
C ALA A 169 11.88 16.54 1.91
N LEU A 170 11.92 16.99 3.17
CA LEU A 170 12.08 16.11 4.34
C LEU A 170 10.86 15.20 4.56
N SER A 171 9.64 15.70 4.28
CA SER A 171 8.43 14.90 4.31
C SER A 171 8.47 13.74 3.31
N VAL A 172 8.94 13.98 2.07
CA VAL A 172 9.09 12.93 1.06
C VAL A 172 10.08 11.86 1.51
N LEU A 173 11.23 12.25 2.09
CA LEU A 173 12.20 11.29 2.62
C LEU A 173 11.64 10.49 3.82
N ALA A 174 10.89 11.14 4.70
CA ALA A 174 10.23 10.46 5.81
C ALA A 174 9.20 9.43 5.31
N GLN A 175 8.39 9.80 4.32
CA GLN A 175 7.41 8.91 3.69
C GLN A 175 8.09 7.69 3.06
N LEU A 176 9.20 7.90 2.33
CA LEU A 176 10.01 6.82 1.80
C LEU A 176 10.47 5.89 2.93
N ALA A 177 11.07 6.43 3.99
CA ALA A 177 11.57 5.66 5.14
C ALA A 177 10.47 4.76 5.76
N ARG A 178 9.28 5.34 6.02
CA ARG A 178 8.11 4.60 6.54
C ARG A 178 7.72 3.46 5.60
N ARG A 179 7.69 3.70 4.29
CA ARG A 179 7.39 2.67 3.29
C ARG A 179 8.44 1.56 3.29
N LEU A 180 9.73 1.88 3.41
CA LEU A 180 10.79 0.87 3.43
C LEU A 180 10.69 -0.01 4.66
N TYR A 181 10.36 0.59 5.80
CA TYR A 181 10.14 -0.13 7.05
C TYR A 181 8.91 -1.04 6.98
N VAL A 182 7.74 -0.48 6.65
CA VAL A 182 6.46 -1.21 6.73
C VAL A 182 6.28 -2.19 5.57
N CYS A 183 6.56 -1.75 4.34
CA CYS A 183 6.23 -2.53 3.15
C CYS A 183 7.36 -3.48 2.73
N ARG A 184 8.61 -3.19 3.12
CA ARG A 184 9.78 -4.02 2.76
C ARG A 184 10.49 -4.65 3.96
N PHE A 185 9.99 -4.43 5.17
CA PHE A 185 10.57 -4.97 6.41
C PHE A 185 12.05 -4.61 6.59
N TRP A 186 12.47 -3.43 6.13
CA TRP A 186 13.84 -2.97 6.38
C TRP A 186 14.01 -2.60 7.85
N SER A 187 15.16 -2.95 8.41
CA SER A 187 15.51 -2.51 9.75
C SER A 187 15.84 -1.01 9.76
N PHE A 188 15.77 -0.38 10.94
CA PHE A 188 16.13 1.03 11.10
C PHE A 188 17.59 1.29 10.71
N GLU A 189 18.49 0.35 10.97
CA GLU A 189 19.91 0.45 10.61
C GLU A 189 20.08 0.52 9.09
N LYS A 190 19.39 -0.34 8.36
CA LYS A 190 19.46 -0.38 6.91
C LYS A 190 18.87 0.87 6.25
N ILE A 191 17.73 1.36 6.78
CA ILE A 191 17.12 2.60 6.29
C ILE A 191 18.07 3.78 6.53
N ASP A 192 18.70 3.81 7.70
CA ASP A 192 19.69 4.83 8.07
C ASP A 192 20.96 4.76 7.21
N GLU A 193 21.48 3.56 6.89
CA GLU A 193 22.59 3.37 5.95
C GLU A 193 22.31 4.01 4.57
N VAL A 194 21.06 3.93 4.12
CA VAL A 194 20.64 4.48 2.83
C VAL A 194 20.33 5.98 2.90
N LEU A 195 19.63 6.44 3.93
CA LEU A 195 19.18 7.82 4.01
C LEU A 195 20.24 8.78 4.54
N ARG A 196 21.16 8.31 5.39
CA ARG A 196 22.17 9.19 6.01
C ARG A 196 23.04 9.94 5.00
N PRO A 197 23.56 9.31 3.92
CA PRO A 197 24.32 10.04 2.90
C PRO A 197 23.52 11.18 2.26
N ILE A 198 22.21 10.97 2.04
CA ILE A 198 21.30 11.96 1.45
C ILE A 198 21.01 13.07 2.46
N MET A 199 20.71 12.71 3.70
CA MET A 199 20.43 13.66 4.78
C MET A 199 21.61 14.57 5.09
N ASN A 200 22.85 14.12 4.87
CA ASN A 200 24.05 14.96 5.00
C ASN A 200 24.11 16.11 3.98
N GLU A 201 23.30 16.09 2.91
CA GLU A 201 23.18 17.21 1.97
C GLU A 201 22.21 18.31 2.47
N PHE A 202 21.40 18.00 3.49
CA PHE A 202 20.44 18.94 4.06
C PHE A 202 21.08 19.74 5.20
N ASP A 203 20.70 21.01 5.31
CA ASP A 203 21.11 21.87 6.42
C ASP A 203 20.48 21.34 7.72
N GLU A 204 21.31 21.17 8.75
CA GLU A 204 20.84 20.66 10.04
C GLU A 204 19.71 21.49 10.65
N GLN A 205 19.67 22.80 10.39
CA GLN A 205 18.60 23.65 10.88
C GLN A 205 17.27 23.32 10.20
N HIS A 206 17.27 22.98 8.91
CA HIS A 206 16.07 22.54 8.22
C HIS A 206 15.56 21.21 8.79
N ILE A 207 16.47 20.26 9.04
CA ILE A 207 16.13 18.98 9.68
C ILE A 207 15.53 19.22 11.07
N ARG A 208 16.19 20.03 11.91
CA ARG A 208 15.70 20.36 13.26
C ARG A 208 14.32 21.02 13.22
N ASN A 209 14.10 21.95 12.29
CA ASN A 209 12.81 22.64 12.14
C ASN A 209 11.70 21.65 11.75
N TYR A 210 11.96 20.74 10.80
CA TYR A 210 11.00 19.69 10.44
C TYR A 210 10.65 18.80 11.63
N LEU A 211 11.67 18.34 12.38
CA LEU A 211 11.47 17.43 13.52
C LEU A 211 10.73 18.07 14.70
N GLN A 212 10.69 19.40 14.81
CA GLN A 212 9.84 20.09 15.80
C GLN A 212 8.35 19.95 15.47
N LYS A 213 8.01 19.84 14.18
CA LYS A 213 6.63 19.69 13.72
C LYS A 213 6.59 18.78 12.48
N PRO A 214 6.83 17.47 12.63
CA PRO A 214 6.84 16.56 11.50
C PRO A 214 5.42 16.36 10.97
N ASP A 215 5.30 15.91 9.72
CA ASP A 215 4.00 15.54 9.15
C ASP A 215 3.43 14.28 9.84
N GLU A 216 4.30 13.37 10.28
CA GLU A 216 3.95 12.20 11.09
C GLU A 216 4.92 12.04 12.27
N GLU A 217 4.42 11.70 13.46
CA GLU A 217 5.26 11.57 14.67
C GLU A 217 6.36 10.51 14.52
N THR A 218 6.11 9.47 13.72
CA THR A 218 7.06 8.39 13.45
C THR A 218 8.28 8.84 12.65
N ASP A 219 8.27 10.03 12.04
CA ASP A 219 9.36 10.54 11.21
C ASP A 219 10.62 10.77 12.01
N LYS A 220 10.45 11.12 13.29
CA LYS A 220 11.53 11.28 14.25
C LYS A 220 12.35 9.99 14.42
N LEU A 221 11.75 8.83 14.21
CA LEU A 221 12.45 7.53 14.29
C LEU A 221 13.45 7.33 13.14
N PHE A 222 13.16 7.94 11.98
CA PHE A 222 13.94 7.77 10.76
C PHE A 222 14.91 8.93 10.53
N LEU A 223 14.47 10.17 10.78
CA LEU A 223 15.21 11.39 10.46
C LEU A 223 15.86 12.07 11.67
N GLY A 224 15.53 11.65 12.90
CA GLY A 224 15.96 12.31 14.14
C GLY A 224 17.31 11.88 14.72
N LYS A 225 18.20 11.31 13.90
CA LYS A 225 19.50 10.78 14.33
C LYS A 225 20.63 11.76 14.06
#